data_AF-A0AAW8UJM5-F1
#
_entry.id   AF-A0AAW8UJM5-F1
#
_cell.length_a   1.000
_cell.length_b   1.000
_cell.length_c   1.000
_cell.angle_alpha   90.00
_cell.angle_beta   90.00
_cell.angle_gamma   90.00
#
_symmetry.space_group_name_H-M   'P 1'
#
loop_
_entity.id
_entity.type
_entity.pdbx_description
1 polymer ?
#
loop_
_entity_poly.entity_id
_entity_poly.type
_entity_poly.pdbx_seq_one_letter_code
_entity_poly.pdbx_strand_id
1 'polypeptide(L)'
;MKKLREPNKTLINFLNKIVLTLLVTTIVSWGLVTYIIPHNIIPFLQVVFLKYQAKILFVAFLATFLLVLFTTLDFLYFSKNSTLANVQMRYKLLSFSNSYIEDGTDVFFKIFDDSVRIEIFFNGTTSDEEVLGKKFSQWLKLPLIEYHEQHANIPAIYVLGKTPERKDGIGELLDE
;
A
#
# COMPACT_ATOMS: atom_id res chain seq x y z
N MET A 1 -6.98 -9.64 -21.67
CA MET A 1 -5.55 -9.32 -21.38
C MET A 1 -5.49 -8.86 -19.93
N LYS A 2 -4.93 -9.64 -18.98
CA LYS A 2 -5.08 -9.39 -17.53
C LYS A 2 -4.48 -8.03 -17.13
N LYS A 3 -5.30 -6.98 -17.11
CA LYS A 3 -4.87 -5.59 -16.89
C LYS A 3 -5.24 -5.13 -15.49
N LEU A 4 -4.20 -5.01 -14.69
CA LEU A 4 -4.18 -4.33 -13.41
C LEU A 4 -4.45 -2.83 -13.59
N ARG A 5 -5.65 -2.38 -13.21
CA ARG A 5 -6.09 -1.04 -13.62
C ARG A 5 -5.54 0.11 -12.81
N GLU A 6 -5.00 -0.07 -11.60
CA GLU A 6 -4.51 1.09 -10.84
C GLU A 6 -3.15 0.87 -10.15
N PRO A 7 -2.16 1.74 -10.41
CA PRO A 7 -1.02 1.86 -9.52
C PRO A 7 -1.49 2.33 -8.14
N ASN A 8 -0.95 1.75 -7.08
CA ASN A 8 -1.27 2.16 -5.71
C ASN A 8 -0.74 3.59 -5.49
N LYS A 9 -1.60 4.59 -5.69
CA LYS A 9 -1.26 6.02 -5.57
C LYS A 9 -0.71 6.35 -4.18
N THR A 10 -1.17 5.66 -3.14
CA THR A 10 -0.68 5.81 -1.76
C THR A 10 0.77 5.37 -1.64
N LEU A 11 1.13 4.23 -2.24
CA LEU A 11 2.52 3.75 -2.30
C LEU A 11 3.42 4.72 -3.07
N ILE A 12 2.98 5.14 -4.25
CA ILE A 12 3.76 6.05 -5.11
C ILE A 12 3.97 7.39 -4.40
N ASN A 13 2.93 7.95 -3.78
CA ASN A 13 3.05 9.18 -3.01
C ASN A 13 3.97 9.02 -1.79
N PHE A 14 3.94 7.87 -1.12
CA PHE A 14 4.82 7.57 0.00
C PHE A 14 6.29 7.46 -0.44
N LEU A 15 6.56 6.68 -1.48
CA LEU A 15 7.90 6.57 -2.06
C LEU A 15 8.42 7.93 -2.52
N ASN A 16 7.59 8.72 -3.21
CA ASN A 16 7.95 10.06 -3.63
C ASN A 16 8.25 10.98 -2.43
N LYS A 17 7.48 10.88 -1.33
CA LYS A 17 7.76 11.62 -0.09
C LYS A 17 9.07 11.20 0.56
N ILE A 18 9.38 9.90 0.62
CA ILE A 18 10.67 9.43 1.15
C ILE A 18 11.83 9.94 0.30
N VAL A 19 11.74 9.79 -1.03
CA VAL A 19 12.78 10.24 -1.96
C VAL A 19 13.01 11.74 -1.82
N LEU A 20 11.92 12.53 -1.76
CA LEU A 20 12.01 13.97 -1.54
C LEU A 20 12.63 14.31 -0.18
N THR A 21 12.22 13.61 0.88
CA THR A 21 12.77 13.82 2.23
C THR A 21 14.26 13.54 2.23
N LEU A 22 14.70 12.37 1.74
CA LEU A 22 16.11 12.02 1.60
C LEU A 22 16.90 13.09 0.82
N LEU A 23 16.35 13.56 -0.29
CA LEU A 23 16.98 14.58 -1.14
C LEU A 23 17.14 15.91 -0.40
N VAL A 24 16.09 16.40 0.28
CA VAL A 24 16.14 17.64 1.07
C VAL A 24 17.11 17.51 2.24
N THR A 25 17.06 16.42 3.01
CA THR A 25 17.98 16.20 4.15
C THR A 25 19.43 16.14 3.69
N THR A 26 19.69 15.56 2.52
CA THR A 26 21.04 15.53 1.91
C THR A 26 21.50 16.93 1.54
N ILE A 27 20.67 17.72 0.86
CA ILE A 27 21.01 19.10 0.48
C ILE A 27 21.26 19.98 1.71
N VAL A 28 20.37 19.91 2.72
CA VAL A 28 20.51 20.70 3.95
C VAL A 28 21.76 20.30 4.71
N SER A 29 22.06 19.00 4.83
CA SER A 29 23.27 18.52 5.51
C SER A 29 24.54 18.98 4.81
N TRP A 30 24.60 18.90 3.48
CA TRP A 30 25.72 19.42 2.70
C TRP A 30 25.84 20.94 2.79
N GLY A 31 24.74 21.67 2.71
CA GLY A 31 24.71 23.13 2.87
C GLY A 31 25.19 23.58 4.24
N LEU A 32 24.78 22.88 5.31
CA LEU A 32 25.14 23.21 6.68
C LEU A 32 26.63 22.95 6.94
N VAL A 33 27.17 21.84 6.42
CA VAL A 33 28.59 21.49 6.52
C VAL A 33 29.45 22.47 5.72
N THR A 34 29.05 22.79 4.49
CA THR A 34 29.78 23.74 3.63
C THR A 34 29.68 25.18 4.12
N TYR A 35 28.64 25.56 4.87
CA TYR A 35 28.47 26.91 5.41
C TYR A 35 29.15 27.13 6.76
N ILE A 36 29.02 26.18 7.70
CA ILE A 36 29.56 26.33 9.07
C ILE A 36 31.09 26.21 9.11
N ILE A 37 31.68 25.32 8.30
CA ILE A 37 33.14 25.10 8.29
C ILE A 37 33.92 26.37 7.91
N PRO A 38 33.57 27.12 6.84
CA PRO A 38 34.32 28.31 6.44
C PRO A 38 33.99 29.57 7.27
N HIS A 39 32.78 29.71 7.83
CA HIS A 39 32.34 30.99 8.43
C HIS A 39 32.69 31.19 9.91
N ASN A 40 33.41 30.25 10.54
CA ASN A 40 34.04 30.43 11.86
C ASN A 40 33.07 30.96 12.95
N ILE A 41 31.81 30.50 12.90
CA ILE A 41 30.71 31.05 13.71
C ILE A 41 30.91 30.71 15.21
N ILE A 42 31.53 29.57 15.53
CA ILE A 42 31.87 29.16 16.90
C ILE A 42 33.26 28.47 16.92
N PRO A 43 34.34 29.15 17.37
CA PRO A 43 35.72 28.68 17.22
C PRO A 43 36.01 27.33 17.91
N PHE A 44 35.48 27.12 19.12
CA PHE A 44 35.68 25.89 19.87
C PHE A 44 35.01 24.67 19.20
N LEU A 45 33.79 24.87 18.69
CA LEU A 45 33.05 23.83 17.97
C LEU A 45 33.72 23.50 16.62
N GLN A 46 34.36 24.48 15.97
CA GLN A 46 35.05 24.28 14.70
C GLN A 46 36.27 23.36 14.82
N VAL A 47 37.09 23.51 15.87
CA VAL A 47 38.25 22.63 16.11
C VAL A 47 37.82 21.19 16.31
N VAL A 48 36.75 20.97 17.07
CA VAL A 48 36.16 19.65 17.28
C VAL A 48 35.54 19.12 15.97
N PHE A 49 34.83 19.97 15.22
CA PHE A 49 34.24 19.60 13.94
C PHE A 49 35.28 19.22 12.90
N LEU A 50 36.37 19.96 12.73
CA LEU A 50 37.46 19.63 11.81
C LEU A 50 38.17 18.33 12.21
N LYS A 51 38.42 18.15 13.51
CA LYS A 51 39.10 16.96 14.04
C LYS A 51 38.26 15.68 13.89
N TYR A 52 36.95 15.78 13.98
CA TYR A 52 36.03 14.65 13.93
C TYR A 52 35.04 14.72 12.75
N GLN A 53 35.33 15.51 11.72
CA GLN A 53 34.39 15.86 10.64
C GLN A 53 33.78 14.62 10.00
N ALA A 54 34.63 13.68 9.61
CA ALA A 54 34.22 12.43 9.00
C ALA A 54 33.36 11.58 9.96
N LYS A 55 33.69 11.56 11.27
CA LYS A 55 32.92 10.79 12.26
C LYS A 55 31.55 11.41 12.53
N ILE A 56 31.48 12.74 12.64
CA ILE A 56 30.22 13.47 12.85
C ILE A 56 29.31 13.31 11.62
N LEU A 57 29.86 13.48 10.41
CA LEU A 57 29.14 13.23 9.16
C LEU A 57 28.64 11.79 9.06
N PHE A 58 29.47 10.83 9.43
CA PHE A 58 29.10 9.41 9.41
C PHE A 58 27.98 9.09 10.41
N VAL A 59 28.05 9.61 11.64
CA VAL A 59 27.00 9.43 12.65
C VAL A 59 25.70 10.10 12.22
N ALA A 60 25.76 11.32 11.67
CA ALA A 60 24.58 12.02 11.16
C ALA A 60 23.94 11.25 9.98
N PHE A 61 24.76 10.79 9.03
CA PHE A 61 24.31 9.95 7.94
C PHE A 61 23.65 8.67 8.45
N LEU A 62 24.30 7.94 9.36
CA LEU A 62 23.77 6.70 9.92
C LEU A 62 22.46 6.92 10.66
N ALA A 63 22.34 7.99 11.45
CA ALA A 63 21.11 8.35 12.15
C ALA A 63 19.96 8.64 11.17
N THR A 64 20.21 9.44 10.12
CA THR A 64 19.21 9.72 9.09
C THR A 64 18.83 8.47 8.30
N PHE A 65 19.80 7.62 7.96
CA PHE A 65 19.55 6.36 7.27
C PHE A 65 18.67 5.43 8.10
N LEU A 66 18.98 5.26 9.38
CA LEU A 66 18.18 4.44 10.29
C LEU A 66 16.76 5.00 10.46
N LEU A 67 16.60 6.32 10.59
CA LEU A 67 15.28 6.95 10.72
C LEU A 67 14.42 6.71 9.47
N VAL A 68 15.02 6.84 8.27
CA VAL A 68 14.35 6.54 7.01
C VAL A 68 14.01 5.06 6.90
N LEU A 69 14.92 4.16 7.31
CA LEU A 69 14.68 2.73 7.31
C LEU A 69 13.52 2.34 8.24
N PHE A 70 13.50 2.85 9.47
CA PHE A 70 12.42 2.60 10.43
C PHE A 70 11.09 3.15 9.95
N THR A 71 11.03 4.39 9.46
CA THR A 71 9.78 4.98 8.93
C THR A 71 9.27 4.25 7.69
N THR A 72 10.17 3.75 6.84
CA THR A 72 9.82 2.91 5.69
C THR A 72 9.26 1.56 6.14
N LEU A 73 9.90 0.90 7.10
CA LEU A 73 9.43 -0.36 7.68
C LEU A 73 8.08 -0.19 8.38
N ASP A 74 7.91 0.88 9.15
CA ASP A 74 6.66 1.17 9.87
C ASP A 74 5.49 1.36 8.91
N PHE A 75 5.72 2.08 7.81
CA PHE A 75 4.72 2.20 6.74
C PHE A 75 4.47 0.89 5.98
N LEU A 76 5.52 0.10 5.72
CA LEU A 76 5.38 -1.16 4.99
C LEU A 76 4.68 -2.23 5.82
N TYR A 77 4.90 -2.30 7.14
CA TYR A 77 4.42 -3.37 8.01
C TYR A 77 3.25 -2.98 8.91
N PHE A 78 3.23 -1.79 9.50
CA PHE A 78 2.30 -1.41 10.58
C PHE A 78 1.25 -0.38 10.18
N SER A 79 1.40 0.28 9.03
CA SER A 79 0.35 1.14 8.49
C SER A 79 -0.92 0.35 8.22
N LYS A 80 -2.08 0.90 8.63
CA LYS A 80 -3.42 0.38 8.26
C LYS A 80 -3.59 0.22 6.74
N ASN A 81 -2.79 0.95 5.96
CA ASN A 81 -2.72 0.85 4.50
C ASN A 81 -1.39 0.23 4.04
N SER A 82 -0.92 -0.79 4.77
CA SER A 82 0.33 -1.50 4.51
C SER A 82 0.44 -1.85 3.03
N THR A 83 1.44 -1.28 2.39
CA THR A 83 1.73 -1.58 1.00
C THR A 83 2.00 -3.06 0.80
N LEU A 84 2.63 -3.71 1.78
CA LEU A 84 2.95 -5.12 1.72
C LEU A 84 1.68 -5.97 1.72
N ALA A 85 0.70 -5.66 2.57
CA ALA A 85 -0.61 -6.32 2.57
C ALA A 85 -1.31 -6.15 1.21
N ASN A 86 -1.31 -4.94 0.65
CA ASN A 86 -1.87 -4.65 -0.67
C ASN A 86 -1.14 -5.41 -1.81
N VAL A 87 0.19 -5.51 -1.75
CA VAL A 87 1.01 -6.25 -2.72
C VAL A 87 0.76 -7.75 -2.60
N GLN A 88 0.74 -8.30 -1.39
CA GLN A 88 0.42 -9.70 -1.15
C GLN A 88 -0.99 -10.05 -1.63
N MET A 89 -1.97 -9.18 -1.36
CA MET A 89 -3.35 -9.35 -1.82
C MET A 89 -3.43 -9.33 -3.35
N ARG A 90 -2.71 -8.41 -4.00
CA ARG A 90 -2.56 -8.37 -5.46
C ARG A 90 -1.95 -9.65 -6.02
N TYR A 91 -0.90 -10.19 -5.42
CA TYR A 91 -0.33 -11.48 -5.84
C TYR A 91 -1.31 -12.64 -5.67
N LYS A 92 -2.06 -12.69 -4.56
CA LYS A 92 -3.09 -13.71 -4.33
C LYS A 92 -4.20 -13.66 -5.39
N LEU A 93 -4.66 -12.45 -5.74
CA LEU A 93 -5.69 -12.23 -6.76
C LEU A 93 -5.19 -12.63 -8.16
N LEU A 94 -3.95 -12.27 -8.51
CA LEU A 94 -3.33 -12.69 -9.78
C LEU A 94 -3.17 -14.21 -9.85
N SER A 95 -2.69 -14.84 -8.77
CA SER A 95 -2.56 -16.29 -8.69
C SER A 95 -3.91 -16.99 -8.86
N PHE A 96 -4.95 -16.51 -8.16
CA PHE A 96 -6.31 -17.01 -8.34
C PHE A 96 -6.80 -16.89 -9.79
N SER A 97 -6.63 -15.71 -10.40
CA SER A 97 -7.02 -15.47 -11.79
C SER A 97 -6.25 -16.35 -12.78
N ASN A 98 -5.05 -16.81 -12.46
CA ASN A 98 -4.33 -17.77 -13.28
C ASN A 98 -4.80 -19.22 -13.10
N SER A 99 -5.33 -19.55 -11.92
CA SER A 99 -5.76 -20.93 -11.61
C SER A 99 -7.23 -21.22 -11.93
N TYR A 100 -8.11 -20.22 -11.85
CA TYR A 100 -9.56 -20.44 -11.87
C TYR A 100 -10.31 -19.67 -12.96
N ILE A 101 -9.63 -18.78 -13.69
CA ILE A 101 -10.27 -17.95 -14.71
C ILE A 101 -9.65 -18.28 -16.07
N GLU A 102 -10.51 -18.60 -17.04
CA GLU A 102 -10.11 -18.94 -18.41
C GLU A 102 -9.39 -17.77 -19.10
N ASP A 103 -8.41 -18.13 -19.92
CA ASP A 103 -7.68 -17.16 -20.73
C ASP A 103 -8.62 -16.47 -21.73
N GLY A 104 -8.58 -15.14 -21.76
CA GLY A 104 -9.49 -14.31 -22.55
C GLY A 104 -10.58 -13.62 -21.74
N THR A 105 -10.76 -13.99 -20.47
CA THR A 105 -11.64 -13.27 -19.52
C THR A 105 -10.93 -12.02 -19.01
N ASP A 106 -11.59 -10.87 -19.04
CA ASP A 106 -11.04 -9.64 -18.47
C ASP A 106 -11.43 -9.52 -17.00
N VAL A 107 -10.41 -9.42 -16.15
CA VAL A 107 -10.54 -9.37 -14.68
C VAL A 107 -9.92 -8.08 -14.19
N PHE A 108 -10.71 -7.32 -13.43
CA PHE A 108 -10.29 -6.11 -12.75
C PHE A 108 -10.47 -6.28 -11.25
N PHE A 109 -9.59 -5.67 -10.47
CA PHE A 109 -9.71 -5.70 -9.03
C PHE A 109 -9.33 -4.36 -8.43
N LYS A 110 -10.01 -4.03 -7.34
CA LYS A 110 -9.83 -2.82 -6.56
C LYS A 110 -9.78 -3.19 -5.09
N ILE A 111 -8.70 -2.80 -4.42
CA ILE A 111 -8.50 -3.04 -3.00
C ILE A 111 -8.86 -1.75 -2.27
N PHE A 112 -9.79 -1.86 -1.33
CA PHE A 112 -10.18 -0.84 -0.37
C PHE A 112 -9.66 -1.23 1.03
N ASP A 113 -9.76 -0.31 1.98
CA ASP A 113 -9.19 -0.50 3.32
C ASP A 113 -9.78 -1.72 4.06
N ASP A 114 -11.09 -1.99 3.90
CA ASP A 114 -11.78 -3.12 4.55
C ASP A 114 -12.38 -4.15 3.57
N SER A 115 -12.22 -3.94 2.25
CA SER A 115 -12.82 -4.81 1.24
C SER A 115 -12.02 -4.87 -0.06
N VAL A 116 -12.27 -5.92 -0.84
CA VAL A 116 -11.76 -6.12 -2.18
C VAL A 116 -12.94 -6.29 -3.10
N ARG A 117 -12.99 -5.43 -4.12
CA ARG A 117 -13.93 -5.53 -5.22
C ARG A 117 -13.25 -6.19 -6.41
N ILE A 118 -13.88 -7.20 -6.96
CA ILE A 118 -13.42 -7.95 -8.13
C ILE A 118 -14.51 -7.80 -9.19
N GLU A 119 -14.12 -7.38 -10.38
CA GLU A 119 -15.01 -7.18 -11.53
C GLU A 119 -14.54 -8.12 -12.65
N ILE A 120 -15.44 -8.94 -13.17
CA ILE A 120 -15.12 -9.94 -14.18
C ILE A 120 -16.06 -9.80 -15.37
N PHE A 121 -15.51 -9.75 -16.57
CA PHE A 121 -16.26 -9.85 -17.82
C PHE A 121 -16.13 -11.27 -18.36
N PHE A 122 -17.15 -12.08 -18.11
CA PHE A 122 -17.26 -13.43 -18.61
C PHE A 122 -17.64 -13.45 -20.09
N ASN A 123 -17.03 -14.39 -20.82
CA ASN A 123 -17.27 -14.61 -22.25
C ASN A 123 -18.41 -15.63 -22.51
N GLY A 124 -19.20 -15.98 -21.49
CA GLY A 124 -20.34 -16.91 -21.60
C GLY A 124 -20.00 -18.40 -21.49
N THR A 125 -18.73 -18.76 -21.26
CA THR A 125 -18.27 -20.15 -21.06
C THR A 125 -18.16 -20.57 -19.59
N THR A 126 -18.22 -19.61 -18.67
CA THR A 126 -18.07 -19.88 -17.23
C THR A 126 -19.40 -20.33 -16.64
N SER A 127 -19.46 -21.59 -16.22
CA SER A 127 -20.71 -22.29 -15.93
C SER A 127 -21.36 -21.98 -14.58
N ASP A 128 -20.70 -21.26 -13.66
CA ASP A 128 -21.31 -20.81 -12.40
C ASP A 128 -20.58 -19.60 -11.81
N GLU A 129 -21.09 -18.41 -12.11
CA GLU A 129 -20.59 -17.13 -11.56
C GLU A 129 -20.70 -17.09 -10.02
N GLU A 130 -21.75 -17.68 -9.43
CA GLU A 130 -21.95 -17.73 -7.98
C GLU A 130 -20.90 -18.64 -7.27
N VAL A 131 -20.56 -19.78 -7.88
CA VAL A 131 -19.56 -20.71 -7.35
C VAL A 131 -18.17 -20.07 -7.35
N LEU A 132 -17.89 -19.20 -8.32
CA LEU A 132 -16.64 -18.45 -8.36
C LEU A 132 -16.51 -17.51 -7.16
N GLY A 133 -17.60 -16.87 -6.74
CA GLY A 133 -17.64 -16.03 -5.52
C GLY A 133 -17.27 -16.81 -4.25
N LYS A 134 -17.77 -18.04 -4.12
CA LYS A 134 -17.41 -18.95 -3.00
C LYS A 134 -15.93 -19.33 -3.05
N LYS A 135 -15.37 -19.60 -4.23
CA LYS A 135 -13.93 -19.88 -4.41
C LYS A 135 -13.07 -18.68 -4.05
N PHE A 136 -13.47 -17.47 -4.44
CA PHE A 136 -12.79 -16.23 -4.02
C PHE A 136 -12.79 -16.09 -2.50
N SER A 137 -13.93 -16.33 -1.86
CA SER A 137 -14.06 -16.24 -0.41
C SER A 137 -13.12 -17.20 0.32
N GLN A 138 -13.07 -18.46 -0.13
CA GLN A 138 -12.18 -19.48 0.43
C GLN A 138 -10.71 -19.16 0.21
N TRP A 139 -10.34 -18.74 -1.01
CA TRP A 139 -8.94 -18.46 -1.38
C TRP A 139 -8.37 -17.25 -0.64
N LEU A 140 -9.17 -16.18 -0.56
CA LEU A 140 -8.75 -14.93 0.07
C LEU A 140 -8.96 -14.95 1.60
N LYS A 141 -9.69 -15.94 2.11
CA LYS A 141 -10.14 -16.03 3.52
C LYS A 141 -10.91 -14.76 3.95
N LEU A 142 -11.73 -14.25 3.04
CA LEU A 142 -12.60 -13.09 3.26
C LEU A 142 -14.04 -13.50 2.95
N PRO A 143 -15.03 -13.15 3.78
CA PRO A 143 -16.41 -13.44 3.46
C PRO A 143 -16.87 -12.61 2.25
N LEU A 144 -17.69 -13.22 1.41
CA LEU A 144 -18.39 -12.56 0.31
C LEU A 144 -19.54 -11.73 0.90
N ILE A 145 -19.49 -10.41 0.74
CA ILE A 145 -20.48 -9.46 1.26
C ILE A 145 -21.55 -9.19 0.20
N GLU A 146 -21.13 -9.03 -1.04
CA GLU A 146 -22.00 -8.61 -2.14
C GLU A 146 -21.59 -9.35 -3.42
N TYR A 147 -22.61 -9.75 -4.18
CA TYR A 147 -22.46 -10.40 -5.48
C TYR A 147 -23.49 -9.85 -6.45
N HIS A 148 -23.02 -9.45 -7.63
CA HIS A 148 -23.85 -9.07 -8.76
C HIS A 148 -23.48 -9.93 -9.95
N GLU A 149 -24.49 -10.58 -10.53
CA GLU A 149 -24.36 -11.31 -11.79
C GLU A 149 -24.04 -10.36 -12.95
N GLN A 150 -23.34 -10.87 -13.96
CA GLN A 150 -23.11 -10.14 -15.18
C GLN A 150 -24.42 -9.87 -15.93
N HIS A 151 -24.66 -8.61 -16.32
CA HIS A 151 -25.82 -8.23 -17.11
C HIS A 151 -25.48 -7.16 -18.14
N ALA A 152 -25.76 -7.42 -19.43
CA ALA A 152 -25.72 -6.41 -20.51
C ALA A 152 -24.53 -5.41 -20.45
N ASN A 153 -23.31 -5.86 -20.74
CA ASN A 153 -22.05 -5.09 -20.65
C ASN A 153 -21.66 -4.58 -19.25
N ILE A 154 -22.38 -4.97 -18.20
CA ILE A 154 -22.00 -4.75 -16.80
C ILE A 154 -21.24 -6.02 -16.34
N PRO A 155 -20.02 -5.90 -15.77
CA PRO A 155 -19.27 -7.06 -15.29
C PRO A 155 -19.96 -7.69 -14.09
N ALA A 156 -19.70 -8.98 -13.85
CA ALA A 156 -19.99 -9.59 -12.57
C ALA A 156 -19.12 -8.93 -11.49
N ILE A 157 -19.74 -8.59 -10.35
CA ILE A 157 -19.07 -7.87 -9.25
C ILE A 157 -19.10 -8.75 -8.01
N TYR A 158 -17.93 -8.96 -7.41
CA TYR A 158 -17.75 -9.62 -6.13
C TYR A 158 -17.12 -8.65 -5.14
N VAL A 159 -17.75 -8.44 -3.99
CA VAL A 159 -17.18 -7.65 -2.90
C VAL A 159 -16.91 -8.57 -1.72
N LEU A 160 -15.63 -8.71 -1.37
CA LEU A 160 -15.17 -9.53 -0.24
C LEU A 160 -14.53 -8.64 0.82
N GLY A 161 -14.84 -8.80 2.09
CA GLY A 161 -14.30 -7.91 3.13
C GLY A 161 -14.78 -8.27 4.51
N LYS A 162 -14.62 -7.40 5.50
CA LYS A 162 -15.28 -7.62 6.80
C LYS A 162 -16.79 -7.52 6.62
N THR A 163 -17.52 -8.48 7.19
CA THR A 163 -18.98 -8.39 7.28
C THR A 163 -19.31 -7.08 8.00
N PRO A 164 -20.12 -6.17 7.39
CA PRO A 164 -20.51 -4.95 8.07
C PRO A 164 -21.19 -5.31 9.39
N GLU A 165 -20.93 -4.52 10.44
CA GLU A 165 -21.63 -4.69 11.71
C GLU A 165 -23.12 -4.65 11.42
N ARG A 166 -23.82 -5.70 11.86
CA ARG A 166 -25.25 -5.80 11.72
C ARG A 166 -25.81 -4.65 12.54
N LYS A 167 -26.41 -3.65 11.87
CA LYS A 167 -27.30 -2.70 12.52
C LYS A 167 -28.53 -3.47 12.98
N ASP A 168 -28.40 -4.19 14.09
CA ASP A 168 -29.57 -4.71 14.80
C ASP A 168 -30.29 -3.46 15.33
N GLY A 169 -31.52 -3.21 14.87
CA GLY A 169 -32.30 -2.00 15.19
C GLY A 169 -32.59 -1.78 16.68
N ILE A 170 -32.08 -2.64 17.56
CA ILE A 170 -32.07 -2.47 19.02
C ILE A 170 -30.99 -1.47 19.44
N GLY A 171 -29.86 -1.39 18.72
CA GLY A 171 -28.78 -0.43 19.03
C GLY A 171 -29.18 1.02 18.74
N GLU A 172 -29.94 1.26 17.66
CA GLU A 172 -30.46 2.61 17.32
C GLU A 172 -31.56 3.08 18.30
N LEU A 173 -32.19 2.18 19.07
CA LEU A 173 -33.20 2.52 20.08
C LEU A 173 -32.61 2.82 21.47
N LEU A 174 -31.34 2.50 21.71
CA LEU A 174 -30.67 2.69 23.01
C LEU A 174 -29.75 3.93 23.02
N ASP A 175 -29.54 4.55 21.86
CA ASP A 175 -28.74 5.77 21.68
C ASP A 175 -29.61 7.04 21.49
N GLU A 176 -30.92 6.98 21.75
CA GLU A 176 -31.82 8.16 21.91
C GLU A 176 -32.05 8.53 23.38
#